data_AF-A0A520IRS6-F1
#
_entry.id   AF-A0A520IRS6-F1
#
_cell.length_a   1.000
_cell.length_b   1.000
_cell.length_c   1.000
_cell.angle_alpha   90.00
_cell.angle_beta   90.00
_cell.angle_gamma   90.00
#
_symmetry.space_group_name_H-M   'P 1'
#
loop_
_entity.id
_entity.type
_entity.pdbx_description
1 polymer ?
#
loop_
_entity_poly.entity_id
_entity_poly.type
_entity_poly.pdbx_seq_one_letter_code
_entity_poly.pdbx_strand_id
1 'polypeptide(L)' 'MIAAFLLLAAQASPDAALSRRVERVLERSPVIDGHNDLAWEIRELHDAKVEAVDLSADTARLPNPLQTDIPRLR' A
#
# COMPACT_ATOMS: atom_id res chain seq x y z
N MET A 1 -4.12 -32.59 14.51
CA MET A 1 -3.08 -31.88 15.31
C MET A 1 -2.09 -31.09 14.47
N ILE A 2 -1.67 -31.56 13.28
CA ILE A 2 -0.74 -30.83 12.39
C ILE A 2 -1.35 -29.51 11.85
N ALA A 3 -2.64 -29.50 11.50
CA ALA A 3 -3.33 -28.30 11.01
C ALA A 3 -3.40 -27.15 12.04
N ALA A 4 -3.40 -27.46 13.34
CA ALA A 4 -3.43 -26.44 14.41
C ALA A 4 -2.07 -25.75 14.59
N PHE A 5 -0.96 -26.45 14.33
CA PHE A 5 0.39 -25.86 14.37
C PHE A 5 0.64 -24.89 13.20
N LEU A 6 0.10 -25.20 12.01
CA LEU A 6 0.18 -24.31 10.85
C LEU A 6 -0.64 -23.02 11.04
N LEU A 7 -1.78 -23.09 11.73
CA LEU A 7 -2.60 -21.91 12.06
C LEU A 7 -1.92 -20.98 13.07
N LEU A 8 -1.13 -21.52 14.01
CA LEU A 8 -0.40 -20.71 15.01
C LEU A 8 0.79 -19.96 14.40
N ALA A 9 1.49 -20.57 13.44
CA ALA A 9 2.59 -19.93 12.73
C ALA A 9 2.13 -18.75 11.86
N ALA A 10 0.89 -18.80 11.35
CA ALA A 10 0.28 -17.73 10.56
C ALA A 10 -0.17 -16.51 11.40
N GLN A 11 -0.17 -16.63 12.74
CA GLN A 11 -0.62 -15.60 13.69
C GLN A 11 0.56 -14.87 14.37
N ALA A 12 1.77 -14.96 13.81
CA ALA A 12 2.90 -14.19 14.33
C ALA A 12 2.65 -12.71 14.05
N SER A 13 2.22 -11.98 15.09
CA SER A 13 2.18 -10.52 15.05
C SER A 13 3.59 -9.99 14.72
N PRO A 14 3.71 -8.92 13.92
CA PRO A 14 5.02 -8.34 13.63
C PRO A 14 5.76 -8.08 14.93
N ASP A 15 7.00 -8.54 15.02
CA ASP A 15 7.86 -8.20 16.15
C ASP A 15 7.89 -6.67 16.29
N ALA A 16 7.41 -6.16 17.42
CA ALA A 16 7.33 -4.73 17.68
C ALA A 16 8.73 -4.06 17.67
N ALA A 17 9.80 -4.82 17.95
CA ALA A 17 11.17 -4.32 17.78
C ALA A 17 11.55 -4.21 16.30
N LEU A 18 11.15 -5.19 15.48
CA LEU A 18 11.36 -5.17 14.03
C LEU A 18 10.58 -4.02 13.37
N SER A 19 9.30 -3.85 13.70
CA SER A 19 8.43 -2.80 13.13
C SER A 19 9.00 -1.41 13.39
N ARG A 20 9.38 -1.11 14.64
CA ARG A 20 10.05 0.15 15.01
C ARG A 20 11.39 0.34 14.30
N ARG A 21 12.11 -0.74 13.98
CA ARG A 21 13.36 -0.64 13.21
C ARG A 21 13.07 -0.29 11.75
N VAL A 22 12.06 -0.90 11.14
CA VAL A 22 11.64 -0.61 9.76
C VAL A 22 11.20 0.85 9.64
N GLU A 23 10.33 1.32 10.54
CA GLU A 23 9.87 2.73 10.60
C GLU A 23 11.07 3.70 10.63
N ARG A 24 12.02 3.51 11.57
CA ARG A 24 13.21 4.37 11.66
C ARG A 24 14.08 4.37 10.40
N VAL A 25 14.14 3.24 9.67
CA VAL A 25 14.90 3.17 8.42
C VAL A 25 14.19 3.94 7.33
N LEU A 26 12.88 3.76 7.17
CA LEU A 26 12.09 4.42 6.13
C LEU A 26 11.96 5.93 6.36
N GLU A 27 11.88 6.37 7.62
CA GLU A 27 11.92 7.80 7.98
C GLU A 27 13.24 8.48 7.57
N ARG A 28 14.36 7.76 7.65
CA ARG A 28 15.70 8.29 7.33
C ARG A 28 16.08 8.11 5.87
N SER A 29 15.52 7.09 5.21
CA SER A 29 15.79 6.69 3.85
C SER A 29 14.47 6.48 3.11
N PRO A 30 13.81 7.56 2.65
CA PRO A 30 12.59 7.46 1.86
C PRO A 30 12.79 6.57 0.63
N VAL A 31 11.80 5.75 0.31
CA VAL A 31 11.84 4.87 -0.87
C VAL A 31 11.66 5.70 -2.13
N ILE A 32 12.56 5.51 -3.09
CA ILE A 32 12.40 6.02 -4.45
C ILE A 32 11.91 4.85 -5.30
N ASP A 33 10.62 4.86 -5.61
CA ASP A 33 10.02 3.90 -6.52
C ASP A 33 10.34 4.27 -7.98
N GLY A 34 10.89 3.30 -8.72
CA GLY A 34 11.33 3.51 -10.10
C GLY A 34 10.20 3.35 -11.12
N HIS A 35 9.07 2.76 -10.74
CA HIS A 35 7.98 2.48 -11.66
C HIS A 35 6.64 2.32 -10.95
N ASN A 36 5.74 3.29 -11.15
CA ASN A 36 4.39 3.26 -10.61
C ASN A 36 3.36 3.43 -11.74
N ASP A 37 2.40 2.50 -11.82
CA ASP A 37 1.42 2.42 -12.91
C ASP A 37 0.15 3.26 -12.69
N LEU A 38 0.10 4.14 -11.68
CA LEU A 38 -1.07 4.98 -11.40
C LEU A 38 -1.59 5.72 -12.65
N ALA A 39 -0.69 6.24 -13.49
CA ALA A 39 -1.08 6.92 -14.73
C ALA A 39 -1.79 5.98 -15.72
N TRP A 40 -1.37 4.71 -15.78
CA TRP A 40 -2.02 3.69 -16.60
C TRP A 40 -3.38 3.29 -16.03
N GLU A 41 -3.48 3.14 -14.70
CA GLU A 41 -4.75 2.86 -14.03
C GLU A 41 -5.77 3.99 -14.29
N ILE A 42 -5.37 5.26 -14.16
CA ILE A 42 -6.23 6.42 -14.45
C ILE A 42 -6.66 6.45 -15.92
N ARG A 43 -5.76 6.09 -16.84
CA ARG A 43 -6.09 5.99 -18.26
C ARG A 43 -7.21 4.97 -18.51
N GLU A 44 -7.06 3.76 -17.98
CA GLU A 44 -7.97 2.65 -18.27
C GLU A 44 -9.29 2.73 -17.48
N LEU A 45 -9.26 3.26 -16.25
CA LEU A 45 -10.43 3.27 -15.35
C LEU A 45 -11.17 4.60 -15.31
N HIS A 46 -10.52 5.69 -15.74
CA HIS A 46 -11.05 7.07 -15.60
C HIS A 46 -10.92 7.90 -16.90
N ASP A 47 -10.88 7.27 -18.07
CA ASP A 47 -10.75 7.93 -19.38
C ASP A 47 -9.57 8.92 -19.48
N ALA A 48 -8.47 8.65 -18.76
CA ALA A 48 -7.33 9.55 -18.62
C ALA A 48 -7.63 10.93 -18.01
N LYS A 49 -8.78 11.10 -17.35
CA LYS A 49 -9.18 12.34 -16.65
C LYS A 49 -8.60 12.34 -15.24
N VAL A 50 -7.44 12.96 -15.06
CA VAL A 50 -6.76 13.05 -13.76
C VAL A 50 -7.60 13.80 -12.72
N GLU A 51 -8.41 14.77 -13.16
CA GLU A 51 -9.33 15.54 -12.32
C GLU A 51 -10.54 14.74 -11.81
N ALA A 52 -10.79 13.55 -12.38
CA ALA A 52 -11.87 12.66 -11.94
C ALA A 52 -11.47 11.79 -10.73
N VAL A 53 -10.22 11.87 -10.27
CA VAL A 53 -9.69 11.08 -9.17
C VAL A 53 -9.11 12.02 -8.10
N ASP A 54 -9.70 12.00 -6.91
CA ASP A 54 -9.13 12.69 -5.75
C ASP A 54 -8.03 11.83 -5.11
N LEU A 55 -6.79 12.02 -5.56
CA LEU A 55 -5.61 11.34 -5.01
C LEU A 55 -5.24 11.81 -3.59
N SER A 56 -5.88 12.85 -3.05
CA SER A 56 -5.68 13.28 -1.67
C SER A 56 -6.48 12.46 -0.66
N ALA A 57 -7.42 11.64 -1.13
CA ALA A 57 -8.23 10.74 -0.33
C ALA A 57 -7.79 9.27 -0.47
N ASP A 58 -8.30 8.40 0.41
CA ASP A 58 -8.12 6.94 0.33
C ASP A 58 -8.87 6.39 -0.89
N THR A 59 -8.13 5.98 -1.92
CA THR A 59 -8.68 5.45 -3.18
C THR A 59 -8.90 3.94 -3.15
N ALA A 60 -8.51 3.26 -2.06
CA ALA A 60 -8.70 1.81 -1.93
C ALA A 60 -10.19 1.40 -1.81
N ARG A 61 -11.08 2.39 -1.59
CA ARG A 61 -12.52 2.19 -1.41
C ARG A 61 -13.34 2.55 -2.65
N LEU A 62 -12.70 2.97 -3.74
CA LEU A 62 -13.40 3.21 -5.00
C LEU A 62 -14.02 1.92 -5.55
N PRO A 63 -15.07 1.99 -6.38
CA PRO A 63 -15.62 0.80 -7.05
C PRO A 63 -14.57 0.01 -7.83
N ASN A 64 -13.62 0.72 -8.46
CA ASN A 64 -12.38 0.18 -8.99
C ASN A 64 -11.23 0.77 -8.16
N PRO A 65 -10.74 0.07 -7.13
CA PRO A 65 -9.69 0.58 -6.25
C PRO A 65 -8.39 0.84 -7.01
N LEU A 66 -7.75 1.97 -6.73
CA LEU A 66 -6.38 2.24 -7.18
C LEU A 66 -5.38 1.69 -6.16
N GLN A 67 -4.17 1.38 -6.61
CA GLN A 67 -3.11 0.93 -5.69
C GLN A 67 -2.38 2.10 -5.01
N THR A 68 -2.41 3.27 -5.64
CA THR A 68 -1.60 4.43 -5.24
C THR A 68 -2.50 5.64 -4.94
N ASP A 69 -2.32 6.23 -3.77
CA ASP A 69 -2.84 7.56 -3.41
C ASP A 69 -1.89 8.26 -2.44
N ILE A 70 -2.06 9.57 -2.26
CA ILE A 70 -1.17 10.38 -1.43
C ILE A 70 -1.20 9.93 0.04
N PRO A 71 -2.35 9.63 0.67
CA PRO A 71 -2.37 9.15 2.05
C PRO A 71 -1.55 7.87 2.28
N ARG A 72 -1.59 6.88 1.35
CA ARG A 72 -0.84 5.62 1.48
C ARG A 72 0.64 5.72 1.10
N LEU A 73 1.05 6.76 0.37
CA LEU A 73 2.47 7.02 0.04
C LEU A 73 3.26 7.67 1.20
N ARG A 74 2.58 8.18 2.22
CA ARG A 74 3.18 8.94 3.33
C ARG A 74 3.59 8.09 4.51
#